data_AF-A0A1J3EYR5-F1
#
_entry.id   AF-A0A1J3EYR5-F1
#
_cell.length_a   1.000
_cell.length_b   1.000
_cell.length_c   1.000
_cell.angle_alpha   90.00
_cell.angle_beta   90.00
_cell.angle_gamma   90.00
#
_symmetry.space_group_name_H-M   'P 1'
#
loop_
_entity.id
_entity.type
_entity.pdbx_description
1 polymer ?
#
loop_
_entity_poly.entity_id
_entity_poly.type
_entity_poly.pdbx_seq_one_letter_code
_entity_poly.pdbx_strand_id
1 'polypeptide(L)'
;LDLGYGEFPDYEAVVSFVDRFLGFESDSKLREFKLKSESLELKFDGEPEVAHVPRWINTLVLNRQVEHLKVVERRVPYNKNLKIPSTVYTCESLVTLKLRDVLLPDPSSVSLP
;
A
#
# COMPACT_ATOMS: atom_id res chain seq x y z
N LEU A 1 -9.32 -3.72 6.27
CA LEU A 1 -9.31 -2.27 6.01
C LEU A 1 -9.41 -2.04 4.50
N ASP A 2 -10.41 -1.28 4.03
CA ASP A 2 -10.57 -0.90 2.62
C ASP A 2 -10.60 0.63 2.54
N LEU A 3 -9.69 1.20 1.76
CA LEU A 3 -9.45 2.64 1.69
C LEU A 3 -9.44 3.12 0.24
N GLY A 4 -10.24 4.16 -0.03
CA GLY A 4 -10.15 4.97 -1.23
C GLY A 4 -9.60 6.36 -0.92
N TYR A 5 -8.66 6.86 -1.72
CA TYR A 5 -8.14 8.23 -1.54
C TYR A 5 -9.24 9.29 -1.63
N GLY A 6 -10.28 9.06 -2.45
CA GLY A 6 -11.44 9.96 -2.57
C GLY A 6 -12.35 9.99 -1.35
N GLU A 7 -12.11 9.16 -0.33
CA GLU A 7 -12.86 9.17 0.93
C GLU A 7 -12.30 10.18 1.94
N PHE A 8 -11.16 10.80 1.62
CA PHE A 8 -10.44 11.74 2.48
C PHE A 8 -10.40 13.13 1.85
N PRO A 9 -10.39 14.21 2.68
CA PRO A 9 -10.36 15.58 2.17
C PRO A 9 -9.06 15.92 1.43
N ASP A 10 -7.94 15.29 1.83
CA ASP A 10 -6.62 15.47 1.25
C ASP A 10 -5.71 14.26 1.54
N TYR A 11 -4.51 14.29 0.98
CA TYR A 11 -3.50 13.24 1.14
C TYR A 11 -3.02 13.07 2.59
N GLU A 12 -2.82 14.17 3.30
CA GLU A 12 -2.31 14.16 4.68
C GLU A 12 -3.31 13.51 5.63
N ALA A 13 -4.61 13.69 5.38
CA ALA A 13 -5.67 13.01 6.11
C ALA A 13 -5.60 11.48 5.91
N VAL A 14 -5.33 11.01 4.68
CA VAL A 14 -5.09 9.57 4.42
C VAL A 14 -3.87 9.10 5.20
N VAL A 15 -2.76 9.82 5.11
CA VAL A 15 -1.51 9.43 5.77
C VAL A 15 -1.68 9.36 7.28
N SER A 16 -2.24 10.41 7.87
CA SER A 16 -2.49 10.48 9.31
C SER A 16 -3.39 9.35 9.80
N PHE A 17 -4.45 9.03 9.03
CA PHE A 17 -5.33 7.93 9.35
C PHE A 17 -4.61 6.58 9.30
N VAL A 18 -3.91 6.28 8.21
CA VAL A 18 -3.25 4.99 8.03
C VAL A 18 -2.13 4.80 9.05
N ASP A 19 -1.34 5.83 9.32
CA ASP A 19 -0.27 5.77 10.32
C ASP A 19 -0.80 5.50 11.73
N ARG A 20 -1.86 6.21 12.13
CA ARG A 20 -2.51 5.98 13.42
C ARG A 20 -3.13 4.59 13.48
N PHE A 21 -3.80 4.15 12.41
CA PHE A 21 -4.40 2.83 12.35
C PHE A 21 -3.34 1.72 12.44
N LEU A 22 -2.22 1.86 11.74
CA LEU A 22 -1.13 0.89 11.76
C LEU A 22 -0.36 0.89 13.09
N GLY A 23 -0.29 2.04 13.78
CA GLY A 23 0.26 2.13 15.14
C GLY A 23 -0.69 1.65 16.24
N PHE A 24 -2.00 1.68 16.00
CA PHE A 24 -3.01 1.21 16.95
C PHE A 24 -3.03 -0.32 17.01
N GLU A 25 -2.97 -0.88 18.23
CA GLU A 25 -2.92 -2.33 18.47
C GLU A 25 -1.93 -3.06 17.55
N SER A 26 -0.68 -2.60 17.46
CA SER A 26 0.35 -3.05 16.49
C SER A 26 0.46 -4.57 16.34
N ASP A 27 0.19 -5.32 17.40
CA ASP A 27 0.35 -6.77 17.47
C ASP A 27 -0.89 -7.55 16.98
N SER A 28 -2.01 -6.86 16.73
CA SER A 28 -3.22 -7.46 16.17
C SER A 28 -3.02 -7.79 14.69
N LYS A 29 -3.47 -9.00 14.28
CA LYS A 29 -3.43 -9.42 12.88
C LYS A 29 -4.42 -8.62 12.03
N LEU A 30 -4.00 -8.18 10.86
CA LEU A 30 -4.87 -7.54 9.87
C LEU A 30 -5.08 -8.46 8.67
N ARG A 31 -6.19 -9.19 8.63
CA ARG A 31 -6.45 -10.17 7.55
C ARG A 31 -6.44 -9.56 6.15
N GLU A 32 -7.09 -8.42 5.96
CA GLU A 32 -7.24 -7.81 4.63
C GLU A 32 -6.95 -6.32 4.64
N PHE A 33 -6.15 -5.87 3.67
CA PHE A 33 -5.86 -4.47 3.39
C PHE A 33 -6.06 -4.16 1.90
N LYS A 34 -6.88 -3.16 1.62
CA LYS A 34 -7.14 -2.66 0.26
C LYS A 34 -6.88 -1.16 0.22
N LEU A 35 -6.04 -0.72 -0.71
CA LEU A 35 -5.77 0.68 -0.98
C LEU A 35 -6.07 0.98 -2.45
N LYS A 36 -6.96 1.96 -2.67
CA LYS A 36 -7.37 2.44 -3.99
C LYS A 36 -7.03 3.92 -4.10
N SER A 37 -5.90 4.22 -4.72
CA SER A 37 -5.56 5.57 -5.16
C SER A 37 -6.17 5.78 -6.55
N GLU A 38 -7.49 5.92 -6.60
CA GLU A 38 -8.20 6.24 -7.84
C GLU A 38 -8.63 7.70 -7.75
N SER A 39 -7.82 8.60 -8.30
CA SER A 39 -8.18 10.02 -8.38
C SER A 39 -7.96 10.55 -9.78
N LEU A 40 -9.03 11.14 -10.33
CA LEU A 40 -9.06 11.69 -11.68
C LEU A 40 -8.30 13.04 -11.78
N GLU A 41 -8.16 13.78 -10.68
CA GLU A 41 -7.70 15.18 -10.74
C GLU A 41 -6.97 15.68 -9.48
N LEU A 42 -6.21 14.83 -8.76
CA LEU A 42 -5.33 15.38 -7.73
C LEU A 42 -4.19 16.15 -8.41
N LYS A 43 -4.36 17.48 -8.51
CA LYS A 43 -3.29 18.44 -8.80
C LYS A 43 -2.29 18.43 -7.65
N PHE A 44 -1.45 17.39 -7.59
CA PHE A 44 -0.26 17.43 -6.76
C PHE A 44 0.77 18.31 -7.47
N ASP A 45 0.96 19.50 -6.91
CA ASP A 45 2.03 20.44 -7.23
C ASP A 45 3.42 19.87 -6.83
N GLY A 46 3.48 19.07 -5.77
CA GLY A 46 4.71 18.45 -5.28
C GLY A 46 4.83 16.96 -5.61
N GLU A 47 6.06 16.46 -5.69
CA GLU A 47 6.39 15.03 -5.66
C GLU A 47 5.67 14.39 -4.46
N PRO A 48 4.60 13.61 -4.65
CA PRO A 48 3.87 13.05 -3.53
C PRO A 48 4.81 12.03 -2.89
N GLU A 49 5.26 12.32 -1.67
CA GLU A 49 6.21 11.54 -0.88
C GLU A 49 5.96 10.03 -1.03
N VAL A 50 6.67 9.44 -2.00
CA VAL A 50 6.43 8.10 -2.58
C VAL A 50 6.69 7.00 -1.54
N ALA A 51 7.19 7.35 -0.36
CA ALA A 51 7.63 6.43 0.69
C ALA A 51 6.49 5.91 1.60
N HIS A 52 5.32 6.56 1.64
CA HIS A 52 4.25 6.19 2.57
C HIS A 52 3.65 4.81 2.29
N VAL A 53 3.17 4.59 1.06
CA VAL A 53 2.56 3.31 0.68
C VAL A 53 3.54 2.14 0.82
N PRO A 54 4.81 2.23 0.36
CA PRO A 54 5.80 1.19 0.62
C PRO A 54 6.05 0.95 2.12
N ARG A 55 6.08 2.00 2.94
CA ARG A 55 6.21 1.89 4.40
C ARG A 55 5.01 1.16 5.01
N TRP A 56 3.79 1.50 4.61
CA TRP A 56 2.57 0.83 5.08
C TRP A 56 2.56 -0.64 4.70
N ILE A 57 2.92 -0.97 3.45
CA ILE A 57 3.05 -2.36 3.01
C ILE A 57 4.06 -3.10 3.88
N ASN A 58 5.24 -2.53 4.13
CA ASN A 58 6.23 -3.13 5.02
C ASN A 58 5.66 -3.41 6.42
N THR A 59 4.99 -2.45 7.04
CA THR A 59 4.35 -2.66 8.35
C THR A 59 3.30 -3.77 8.29
N LEU A 60 2.49 -3.82 7.23
CA LEU A 60 1.47 -4.84 7.05
C LEU A 60 2.06 -6.26 6.93
N VAL A 61 3.10 -6.42 6.11
CA VAL A 61 3.69 -7.74 5.84
C VAL A 61 4.63 -8.21 6.94
N LEU A 62 5.32 -7.29 7.62
CA LEU A 62 6.28 -7.63 8.67
C LEU A 62 5.63 -7.72 10.06
N ASN A 63 4.64 -6.88 10.35
CA ASN A 63 4.12 -6.73 11.72
C ASN A 63 2.66 -7.17 11.86
N ARG A 64 1.85 -7.06 10.81
CA ARG A 64 0.39 -7.31 10.88
C ARG A 64 -0.04 -8.68 10.38
N GLN A 65 0.89 -9.52 9.90
CA GLN A 65 0.61 -10.84 9.31
C GLN A 65 -0.57 -10.78 8.32
N VAL A 66 -0.50 -9.84 7.36
CA VAL A 66 -1.59 -9.64 6.40
C VAL A 66 -1.76 -10.86 5.48
N GLU A 67 -3.01 -11.26 5.24
CA GLU A 67 -3.34 -12.40 4.37
C GLU A 67 -3.69 -11.92 2.96
N HIS A 68 -4.42 -10.81 2.84
CA HIS A 68 -4.89 -10.29 1.56
C HIS A 68 -4.49 -8.83 1.39
N LEU A 69 -3.57 -8.58 0.46
CA LEU A 69 -3.10 -7.25 0.11
C LEU A 69 -3.55 -6.87 -1.30
N LYS A 70 -4.29 -5.75 -1.41
CA LYS A 70 -4.68 -5.16 -2.69
C LYS A 70 -4.24 -3.70 -2.76
N VAL A 71 -3.50 -3.36 -3.81
CA VAL A 71 -3.06 -2.00 -4.09
C VAL A 71 -3.40 -1.65 -5.53
N VAL A 72 -4.16 -0.58 -5.72
CA VAL A 72 -4.57 -0.07 -7.02
C VAL A 72 -4.20 1.41 -7.10
N GLU A 73 -3.32 1.76 -8.04
CA GLU A 73 -2.84 3.12 -8.24
C GLU A 73 -3.29 3.65 -9.62
N ARG A 74 -4.39 4.38 -9.69
CA ARG A 74 -4.88 5.02 -10.91
C ARG A 74 -4.85 6.54 -10.74
N ARG A 75 -3.67 7.12 -10.94
CA ARG A 75 -3.46 8.56 -11.08
C ARG A 75 -3.30 8.96 -12.55
N VAL A 76 -3.73 10.17 -12.87
CA VAL A 76 -3.51 10.81 -14.17
C VAL A 76 -2.76 12.13 -13.96
N PRO A 77 -1.60 12.36 -14.61
CA PRO A 77 -0.86 11.41 -15.45
C PRO A 77 -0.32 10.23 -14.62
N TYR A 78 -0.12 9.08 -15.27
CA TYR A 78 0.35 7.87 -14.59
C TYR A 78 1.68 8.12 -13.88
N ASN A 79 1.64 8.17 -12.56
CA ASN A 79 2.85 8.17 -11.75
C ASN A 79 3.32 6.72 -11.58
N LYS A 80 4.26 6.29 -12.42
CA LYS A 80 4.85 4.96 -12.36
C LYS A 80 5.82 4.76 -11.17
N ASN A 81 5.90 5.67 -10.20
CA ASN A 81 6.96 5.61 -9.18
C ASN A 81 6.57 4.80 -7.93
N LEU A 82 5.33 4.33 -7.79
CA LEU A 82 4.94 3.53 -6.63
C LEU A 82 5.59 2.14 -6.68
N LYS A 83 6.69 1.97 -5.94
CA LYS A 83 7.43 0.70 -5.82
C LYS A 83 6.91 -0.12 -4.65
N ILE A 84 6.41 -1.31 -4.94
CA ILE A 84 6.04 -2.29 -3.91
C ILE A 84 7.32 -2.82 -3.24
N PRO A 85 7.41 -2.90 -1.90
CA PRO A 85 8.60 -3.43 -1.25
C PRO A 85 8.74 -4.93 -1.50
N SER A 86 9.97 -5.42 -1.62
CA SER A 86 10.26 -6.85 -1.87
C SER A 86 9.87 -7.78 -0.70
N THR A 87 9.60 -7.22 0.48
CA THR A 87 9.09 -7.94 1.66
C THR A 87 7.77 -8.66 1.39
N VAL A 88 7.01 -8.26 0.37
CA VAL A 88 5.80 -9.00 -0.06
C VAL A 88 6.12 -10.42 -0.53
N TYR A 89 7.34 -10.69 -1.01
CA TYR A 89 7.76 -12.01 -1.47
C TYR A 89 8.13 -12.96 -0.34
N THR A 90 8.43 -12.42 0.85
CA THR A 90 8.86 -13.19 2.02
C THR A 90 7.80 -13.22 3.12
N CYS A 91 6.62 -12.68 2.86
CA CYS A 91 5.53 -12.63 3.83
C CYS A 91 4.80 -13.97 3.88
N GLU A 92 5.08 -14.78 4.90
CA GLU A 92 4.52 -16.14 5.04
C GLU A 92 3.00 -16.15 5.23
N SER A 93 2.42 -15.09 5.80
CA SER A 93 0.98 -14.98 5.97
C SER A 93 0.24 -14.59 4.69
N LEU A 94 0.95 -14.07 3.67
CA LEU A 94 0.33 -13.49 2.49
C LEU A 94 -0.24 -14.58 1.57
N VAL A 95 -1.57 -14.66 1.51
CA VAL A 95 -2.32 -15.58 0.65
C VAL A 95 -2.66 -14.95 -0.69
N THR A 96 -2.88 -13.64 -0.73
CA THR A 96 -3.30 -12.95 -1.96
C THR A 96 -2.61 -11.61 -2.12
N LEU A 97 -1.95 -11.43 -3.24
CA LEU A 97 -1.36 -10.16 -3.69
C LEU A 97 -2.03 -9.70 -4.98
N LYS A 98 -2.76 -8.58 -4.93
CA LYS A 98 -3.43 -7.97 -6.09
C LYS A 98 -2.89 -6.57 -6.33
N LEU A 99 -2.14 -6.41 -7.42
CA LEU A 99 -1.47 -5.17 -7.76
C LEU A 99 -1.98 -4.64 -9.10
N ARG A 100 -2.13 -3.32 -9.20
CA ARG A 100 -2.48 -2.65 -10.46
C ARG A 100 -1.73 -1.33 -10.56
N ASP A 101 -1.10 -1.10 -11.70
CA ASP A 101 -0.46 0.17 -12.06
C ASP A 101 0.64 0.62 -11.07
N VAL A 102 1.39 -0.36 -10.54
CA VAL A 102 2.53 -0.19 -9.60
C VAL A 102 3.78 -0.87 -10.14
N LEU A 103 4.95 -0.48 -9.63
CA LEU A 103 6.21 -1.17 -9.91
C LEU A 103 6.46 -2.26 -8.86
N LEU A 104 6.67 -3.48 -9.35
CA LEU A 104 7.14 -4.58 -8.54
C LEU A 104 8.65 -4.75 -8.80
N PRO A 105 9.52 -4.74 -7.79
CA PRO A 105 10.96 -4.90 -7.97
C PRO A 105 11.27 -6.29 -8.52
N ASP A 106 12.24 -6.38 -9.44
CA ASP A 106 12.72 -7.68 -9.94
C ASP A 106 13.29 -8.49 -8.78
N PRO A 107 12.76 -9.69 -8.52
CA PRO A 107 13.30 -10.52 -7.49
C PRO A 107 14.46 -11.36 -8.02
N SER A 108 15.56 -11.44 -7.26
CA SER A 108 16.68 -12.34 -7.55
C SER A 108 16.30 -13.82 -7.38
N SER A 109 15.36 -14.12 -6.49
CA SER A 109 14.65 -15.40 -6.36
C SER A 109 13.30 -15.16 -5.68
N VAL A 110 12.21 -15.74 -6.19
CA VAL A 110 10.91 -15.76 -5.48
C VAL A 110 10.49 -17.18 -5.21
N SER A 111 9.91 -17.37 -4.04
CA SER A 111 8.91 -18.40 -3.79
C SER A 111 7.57 -17.66 -3.73
N LEU A 112 6.79 -17.71 -4.80
CA LEU A 112 5.40 -17.30 -4.73
C LEU A 112 4.62 -18.46 -4.08
N PRO A 113 3.70 -18.19 -3.14
CA PRO A 113 2.84 -19.22 -2.55
C PRO A 113 1.97 -19.92 -3.60
#